data_AF-A0A371Q1V5-F1
#
_entry.id   AF-A0A371Q1V5-F1
#
_cell.length_a   1.000
_cell.length_b   1.000
_cell.length_c   1.000
_cell.angle_alpha   90.00
_cell.angle_beta   90.00
_cell.angle_gamma   90.00
#
_symmetry.space_group_name_H-M   'P 1'
#
loop_
_entity.id
_entity.type
_entity.pdbx_description
1 polymer ?
#
loop_
_entity_poly.entity_id
_entity_poly.type
_entity_poly.pdbx_seq_one_letter_code
_entity_poly.pdbx_strand_id
1 'polypeptide(L)'
;MAFRAEATVHCPDGTPVNLGGWMSYSPGGALGWVRKRAEQVAQQLGAPYDRAVRAWLDDAVEYRWAVDGLAAGIPFVLRAVDAEGCTYAFIARPDVDVRTATAPLRVPCGQGAA
;
A
#
# COMPACT_ATOMS: atom_id res chain seq x y z
N MET A 1 12.93 -5.14 11.49
CA MET A 1 12.06 -5.47 10.34
C MET A 1 11.35 -4.20 9.93
N ALA A 2 11.44 -3.83 8.66
CA ALA A 2 10.68 -2.71 8.14
C ALA A 2 9.32 -3.20 7.61
N PHE A 3 8.37 -2.29 7.54
CA PHE A 3 7.03 -2.52 7.02
C PHE A 3 6.76 -1.47 5.96
N ARG A 4 6.36 -1.93 4.78
CA ARG A 4 6.03 -1.06 3.65
C ARG A 4 4.52 -0.94 3.55
N ALA A 5 4.05 0.28 3.48
CA ALA A 5 2.67 0.62 3.22
C ALA A 5 2.55 1.30 1.85
N GLU A 6 1.52 0.97 1.09
CA GLU A 6 1.33 1.45 -0.28
C GLU A 6 -0.16 1.66 -0.55
N ALA A 7 -0.49 2.66 -1.35
CA ALA A 7 -1.82 2.90 -1.86
C ALA A 7 -1.77 3.01 -3.39
N THR A 8 -2.65 2.30 -4.07
CA THR A 8 -2.77 2.35 -5.54
C THR A 8 -4.22 2.39 -5.94
N VAL A 9 -4.49 2.95 -7.12
CA VAL A 9 -5.79 2.85 -7.79
C VAL A 9 -5.60 2.23 -9.17
N HIS A 10 -6.51 1.35 -9.54
CA HIS A 10 -6.61 0.77 -10.85
C HIS A 10 -8.01 1.02 -11.40
N CYS A 11 -8.11 1.86 -12.42
CA CYS A 11 -9.36 2.11 -13.15
C CYS A 11 -9.42 1.20 -14.40
N PRO A 12 -10.62 0.80 -14.85
CA PRO A 12 -10.80 -0.18 -15.93
C PRO A 12 -10.01 0.13 -17.22
N ASP A 13 -9.88 1.40 -17.57
CA ASP A 13 -9.25 1.86 -18.81
C ASP A 13 -7.88 2.54 -18.60
N GLY A 14 -7.32 2.43 -17.38
CA GLY A 14 -6.18 3.22 -16.95
C GLY A 14 -4.96 2.41 -16.54
N THR A 15 -3.79 3.04 -16.62
CA THR A 15 -2.61 2.53 -15.91
C THR A 15 -2.82 2.67 -14.40
N PRO A 16 -2.32 1.73 -13.58
CA PRO A 16 -2.38 1.87 -12.14
C PRO A 16 -1.68 3.17 -11.70
N VAL A 17 -2.36 3.97 -10.88
CA VAL A 17 -1.82 5.21 -10.32
C VAL A 17 -1.36 4.95 -8.89
N ASN A 18 -0.13 5.34 -8.58
CA ASN A 18 0.39 5.28 -7.23
C ASN A 18 -0.16 6.46 -6.41
N LEU A 19 -0.86 6.16 -5.32
CA LEU A 19 -1.45 7.14 -4.42
C LEU A 19 -0.54 7.44 -3.21
N GLY A 20 0.69 6.93 -3.20
CA GLY A 20 1.67 7.13 -2.16
C GLY A 20 2.16 5.81 -1.55
N GLY A 21 3.26 5.90 -0.83
CA GLY A 21 3.78 4.82 -0.01
C GLY A 21 4.55 5.36 1.19
N TRP A 22 4.75 4.49 2.17
CA TRP A 22 5.43 4.81 3.42
C TRP A 22 6.21 3.61 3.93
N MET A 23 7.35 3.88 4.59
CA MET A 23 8.11 2.87 5.31
C MET A 23 8.02 3.16 6.80
N SER A 24 7.73 2.12 7.58
CA SER A 24 7.66 2.16 9.04
C SER A 24 8.52 1.06 9.65
N TYR A 25 9.08 1.29 10.83
CA TYR A 25 9.73 0.26 11.64
C TYR A 25 8.78 -0.35 12.68
N SER A 26 7.50 0.01 12.63
CA SER A 26 6.44 -0.58 13.44
C SER A 26 5.26 -1.03 12.57
N PRO A 27 4.65 -2.21 12.85
CA PRO A 27 3.48 -2.68 12.11
C PRO A 27 2.30 -1.72 12.30
N GLY A 28 2.07 -1.25 13.53
CA GLY A 28 1.06 -0.24 13.82
C GLY A 28 1.29 1.10 13.10
N GLY A 29 2.55 1.49 12.86
CA GLY A 29 2.85 2.70 12.07
C GLY A 29 2.54 2.53 10.58
N ALA A 30 2.83 1.36 10.00
CA ALA A 30 2.47 1.07 8.61
C ALA A 30 0.94 1.00 8.43
N LEU A 31 0.25 0.31 9.34
CA LEU A 31 -1.20 0.22 9.29
C LEU A 31 -1.88 1.56 9.60
N GLY A 32 -1.32 2.34 10.51
CA GLY A 32 -1.79 3.71 10.80
C GLY A 32 -1.65 4.64 9.60
N TRP A 33 -0.60 4.49 8.80
CA TRP A 33 -0.48 5.21 7.52
C TRP A 33 -1.56 4.76 6.54
N VAL A 34 -1.80 3.44 6.39
CA VAL A 34 -2.88 2.91 5.52
C VAL A 34 -4.22 3.50 5.92
N ARG A 35 -4.52 3.49 7.23
CA ARG A 35 -5.75 4.03 7.81
C ARG A 35 -5.97 5.48 7.42
N LYS A 36 -4.96 6.32 7.67
CA LYS A 36 -5.02 7.75 7.33
C LYS A 36 -5.16 7.96 5.83
N ARG A 37 -4.45 7.17 5.00
CA ARG A 37 -4.49 7.35 3.54
C ARG A 37 -5.84 6.95 2.96
N ALA A 38 -6.42 5.85 3.44
CA ALA A 38 -7.74 5.41 3.03
C ALA A 38 -8.82 6.44 3.38
N GLU A 39 -8.75 7.04 4.57
CA GLU A 39 -9.65 8.11 5.00
C GLU A 39 -9.53 9.36 4.10
N GLN A 40 -8.30 9.80 3.79
CA GLN A 40 -8.08 10.94 2.90
C GLN A 40 -8.62 10.72 1.49
N VAL A 41 -8.52 9.49 0.96
CA VAL A 41 -9.10 9.14 -0.34
C VAL A 41 -10.63 9.10 -0.24
N ALA A 42 -11.18 8.54 0.84
CA ALA A 42 -12.62 8.49 1.07
C ALA A 42 -13.28 9.88 1.11
N GLN A 43 -12.63 10.84 1.78
CA GLN A 43 -13.09 12.22 1.83
C GLN A 43 -13.14 12.90 0.45
N GLN A 44 -12.31 12.48 -0.51
CA GLN A 44 -12.28 13.05 -1.86
C GLN A 44 -13.31 12.41 -2.79
N LEU A 45 -13.55 11.10 -2.65
CA LEU A 45 -14.43 10.34 -3.55
C LEU A 45 -15.89 10.34 -3.12
N GLY A 46 -16.16 10.41 -1.81
CA GLY A 46 -17.51 10.31 -1.28
C GLY A 46 -18.11 8.90 -1.37
N ALA A 47 -19.45 8.81 -1.30
CA ALA A 47 -20.16 7.54 -1.35
C ALA A 47 -20.18 6.97 -2.79
N PRO A 48 -20.13 5.63 -2.98
CA PRO A 48 -20.23 4.57 -1.97
C PRO A 48 -18.92 4.19 -1.29
N TYR A 49 -17.79 4.63 -1.84
CA TYR A 49 -16.44 4.28 -1.41
C TYR A 49 -16.18 4.58 0.07
N ASP A 50 -16.60 5.78 0.51
CA ASP A 50 -16.45 6.24 1.89
C ASP A 50 -17.05 5.29 2.94
N ARG A 51 -18.20 4.67 2.65
CA ARG A 51 -18.90 3.81 3.63
C ARG A 51 -18.10 2.55 3.96
N ALA A 52 -17.56 1.88 2.95
CA ALA A 52 -16.79 0.65 3.13
C ALA A 52 -15.49 0.93 3.90
N VAL A 53 -14.83 2.04 3.56
CA VAL A 53 -13.61 2.46 4.26
C VAL A 53 -13.92 2.83 5.71
N ARG A 54 -14.93 3.67 5.96
CA ARG A 54 -15.32 4.08 7.34
C ARG A 54 -15.68 2.89 8.22
N ALA A 55 -16.44 1.92 7.70
CA ALA A 55 -16.78 0.71 8.44
C ALA A 55 -15.54 -0.04 8.94
N TRP A 56 -14.49 -0.11 8.11
CA TRP A 56 -13.21 -0.70 8.53
C TRP A 56 -12.41 0.22 9.48
N LEU A 57 -12.42 1.54 9.26
CA LEU A 57 -11.74 2.50 10.15
C LEU A 57 -12.28 2.42 11.58
N ASP A 58 -13.60 2.26 11.75
CA ASP A 58 -14.24 2.24 13.06
C ASP A 58 -14.09 0.91 13.80
N ASP A 59 -13.63 -0.15 13.14
CA ASP A 59 -13.44 -1.46 13.75
C ASP A 59 -12.07 -1.58 14.46
N ALA A 60 -12.07 -1.27 15.75
CA ALA A 60 -10.89 -1.37 16.60
C ALA A 60 -10.38 -2.82 16.79
N VAL A 61 -11.26 -3.82 16.67
CA VAL A 61 -10.88 -5.23 16.81
C VAL A 61 -10.12 -5.65 15.56
N GLU A 62 -10.71 -5.43 14.39
CA GLU A 62 -10.07 -5.73 13.10
C GLU A 62 -8.75 -4.98 12.94
N TYR A 63 -8.67 -3.72 13.39
CA TYR A 63 -7.41 -2.98 13.39
C TYR A 63 -6.33 -3.67 14.23
N ARG A 64 -6.66 -4.11 15.45
CA ARG A 64 -5.70 -4.82 16.31
C ARG A 64 -5.26 -6.15 15.67
N TRP A 65 -6.21 -6.93 15.15
CA TRP A 65 -5.92 -8.18 14.47
C TRP A 65 -5.01 -7.98 13.26
N ALA A 66 -5.22 -6.91 12.48
CA ALA A 66 -4.37 -6.56 11.36
C ALA A 66 -2.94 -6.15 11.79
N VAL A 67 -2.79 -5.43 12.91
CA VAL A 67 -1.47 -5.11 13.48
C VAL A 67 -0.73 -6.38 13.89
N ASP A 68 -1.41 -7.28 14.61
CA ASP A 68 -0.84 -8.54 15.10
C ASP A 68 -0.47 -9.47 13.93
N GLY A 69 -1.35 -9.56 12.92
CA GLY A 69 -1.08 -10.30 11.68
C GLY A 69 0.13 -9.73 10.94
N LEU A 70 0.23 -8.42 10.82
CA LEU A 70 1.38 -7.76 10.18
C LEU A 70 2.68 -8.04 10.92
N ALA A 71 2.67 -8.01 12.26
CA ALA A 71 3.80 -8.39 13.10
C ALA A 71 4.20 -9.86 12.91
N ALA A 72 3.23 -10.74 12.66
CA ALA A 72 3.44 -12.16 12.35
C ALA A 72 3.87 -12.42 10.89
N GLY A 73 4.03 -11.37 10.07
CA GLY A 73 4.47 -11.49 8.68
C GLY A 73 3.35 -11.62 7.65
N ILE A 74 2.09 -11.46 8.06
CA ILE A 74 0.92 -11.56 7.18
C ILE A 74 0.59 -10.17 6.63
N PRO A 75 0.60 -9.96 5.29
CA PRO A 75 0.22 -8.69 4.71
C PRO A 75 -1.25 -8.34 4.99
N PHE A 76 -1.50 -7.07 5.28
CA PHE A 76 -2.83 -6.48 5.30
C PHE A 76 -3.18 -5.90 3.93
N VAL A 77 -4.41 -6.15 3.46
CA VAL A 77 -4.94 -5.62 2.20
C VAL A 77 -6.36 -5.14 2.41
N LEU A 78 -6.59 -3.84 2.20
CA LEU A 78 -7.92 -3.23 2.08
C LEU A 78 -8.17 -2.91 0.61
N ARG A 79 -9.33 -3.34 0.10
CA ARG A 79 -9.80 -2.99 -1.23
C ARG A 79 -11.16 -2.32 -1.16
N ALA A 80 -11.34 -1.29 -1.97
CA ALA A 80 -12.62 -0.61 -2.14
C ALA A 80 -12.79 -0.20 -3.60
N VAL A 81 -14.03 -0.21 -4.07
CA VAL A 81 -14.40 0.15 -5.45
C VAL A 81 -15.31 1.36 -5.38
N ASP A 82 -15.05 2.35 -6.23
CA ASP A 82 -15.91 3.54 -6.34
C ASP A 82 -17.07 3.33 -7.35
N ALA A 83 -17.84 4.38 -7.59
CA ALA A 83 -18.97 4.33 -8.51
C ALA A 83 -18.56 4.17 -10.00
N GLU A 84 -17.32 4.54 -10.34
CA GLU A 84 -16.78 4.47 -11.70
C GLU A 84 -16.08 3.12 -11.97
N GLY A 85 -16.04 2.23 -10.96
CA GLY A 85 -15.40 0.92 -11.06
C GLY A 85 -13.89 0.96 -10.83
N CYS A 86 -13.32 2.09 -10.38
CA CYS A 86 -11.92 2.14 -9.99
C CYS A 86 -11.71 1.39 -8.68
N THR A 87 -10.76 0.45 -8.70
CA THR A 87 -10.37 -0.35 -7.54
C THR A 87 -9.20 0.31 -6.84
N TYR A 88 -9.39 0.69 -5.59
CA TYR A 88 -8.35 1.19 -4.70
C TYR A 88 -7.83 0.04 -3.84
N ALA A 89 -6.52 -0.07 -3.74
CA ALA A 89 -5.85 -1.04 -2.89
C ALA A 89 -4.93 -0.30 -1.90
N PHE A 90 -5.11 -0.59 -0.62
CA PHE A 90 -4.24 -0.14 0.46
C PHE A 90 -3.60 -1.37 1.09
N ILE A 91 -2.28 -1.42 1.04
CA ILE A 91 -1.52 -2.60 1.42
C ILE A 91 -0.53 -2.19 2.50
N ALA A 92 -0.44 -2.97 3.57
CA ALA A 92 0.68 -2.93 4.50
C ALA A 92 1.30 -4.32 4.54
N ARG A 93 2.61 -4.41 4.33
CA ARG A 93 3.33 -5.68 4.27
C ARG A 93 4.67 -5.59 4.98
N PRO A 94 5.18 -6.71 5.50
CA PRO A 94 6.59 -6.86 5.77
C PRO A 94 7.42 -6.39 4.58
N ASP A 95 8.35 -5.48 4.82
CA ASP A 95 9.48 -5.30 3.94
C ASP A 95 10.47 -6.39 4.35
N VAL A 96 10.24 -7.60 3.82
CA VAL A 96 11.30 -8.60 3.81
C VAL A 96 12.39 -7.97 2.98
N ASP A 97 13.53 -7.74 3.61
CA ASP A 97 14.77 -7.30 2.97
C ASP A 97 15.14 -8.41 1.98
N VAL A 98 14.50 -8.37 0.82
CA VAL A 98 14.91 -9.11 -0.33
C VAL A 98 16.21 -8.42 -0.68
N ARG A 99 17.31 -8.99 -0.19
CA ARG A 99 18.63 -8.95 -0.84
C ARG A 99 18.53 -9.53 -2.26
N THR A 100 17.58 -9.08 -3.05
CA THR A 100 17.73 -8.88 -4.47
C THR A 100 17.88 -7.37 -4.58
N ALA A 101 19.06 -6.91 -4.16
CA ALA A 101 19.65 -5.80 -4.85
C ALA A 101 19.57 -6.18 -6.32
N THR A 102 18.64 -5.55 -7.05
CA THR A 102 18.79 -5.38 -8.48
C THR A 102 20.15 -4.73 -8.62
N ALA A 103 21.18 -5.55 -8.84
CA ALA A 103 22.47 -5.05 -9.26
C ALA A 103 22.15 -4.12 -10.43
N PRO A 104 22.56 -2.84 -10.40
CA PRO A 104 22.46 -2.05 -11.61
C PRO A 104 23.23 -2.84 -12.65
N LEU A 105 22.55 -3.24 -13.73
CA LEU A 105 23.19 -3.69 -14.95
C LEU A 105 24.15 -2.57 -15.35
N ARG A 106 25.41 -2.69 -14.94
CA ARG A 106 26.48 -1.86 -15.47
C ARG A 106 26.50 -2.17 -16.95
N VAL A 107 25.98 -1.24 -17.74
CA VAL A 107 26.30 -1.15 -19.16
C VAL A 107 27.83 -0.98 -19.23
N PRO A 108 28.58 -1.86 -19.90
CA PRO A 108 29.98 -1.58 -20.18
C PRO A 108 29.99 -0.40 -21.16
N CYS A 109 30.40 0.78 -20.68
CA CYS A 109 30.87 1.82 -21.59
C CYS A 109 32.02 1.21 -22.39
N GLY A 110 31.83 1.14 -23.72
CA GLY A 110 32.82 0.61 -24.64
C GLY A 110 34.15 1.33 -24.47
N GLN A 111 35.20 0.53 -24.29
CA GLN A 111 36.57 0.97 -24.43
C GLN A 111 37.17 0.16 -25.58
N GLY A 112 37.48 0.86 -26.67
CA GLY A 112 38.00 0.26 -27.89
C GLY A 112 38.46 1.34 -28.84
N ALA A 113 39.62 1.91 -28.51
CA ALA A 113 40.40 2.76 -29.38
C ALA A 113 41.08 1.92 -30.46
N ALA A 114 41.13 2.45 -31.69
CA ALA A 114 42.21 2.30 -32.65
C ALA A 114 42.15 3.48 -33.62
#